data_AF-A0A2T0AVB6-F1
#
_entry.id   AF-A0A2T0AVB6-F1
#
_cell.length_a   1.000
_cell.length_b   1.000
_cell.length_c   1.000
_cell.angle_alpha   90.00
_cell.angle_beta   90.00
_cell.angle_gamma   90.00
#
_symmetry.space_group_name_H-M   'P 1'
#
loop_
_entity.id
_entity.type
_entity.pdbx_description
1 polymer ?
#
loop_
_entity_poly.entity_id
_entity_poly.type
_entity_poly.pdbx_seq_one_letter_code
_entity_poly.pdbx_strand_id
1 'polypeptide(L)'
;MLGVDPNTVKKYARKLGLATYWKKGNNDDNESLVNYSKGASGNDYNKRDTYRSEWISLLKNNPGKCKTELRQMNKALFTWLYRNDREWLNNNSPVKKRVNNGYARVDWDIRDKEILAKVEGLVKNMLDSKKKPERISISRIGSKLGIRALLEKHLNKLPRTKAYLDSVKDSGRDFRIRRIKWAIQELEKEGQELKEWRILRKAGIRKVYQENIEIELENLIGQNKYFK
;
A
#
# COMPACT_ATOMS: atom_id res chain seq x y z
N MET A 1 4.13 -12.66 26.88
CA MET A 1 2.82 -12.03 27.20
C MET A 1 2.02 -11.89 25.91
N LEU A 2 0.75 -12.28 25.88
CA LEU A 2 -0.07 -12.39 24.66
C LEU A 2 -0.52 -11.05 24.03
N GLY A 3 -0.08 -9.89 24.51
CA GLY A 3 -0.39 -8.59 23.88
C GLY A 3 -1.87 -8.18 23.90
N VAL A 4 -2.71 -8.83 24.72
CA VAL A 4 -4.14 -8.53 24.85
C VAL A 4 -4.47 -8.09 26.28
N ASP A 5 -5.40 -7.15 26.40
CA ASP A 5 -5.89 -6.60 27.68
C ASP A 5 -6.42 -7.70 28.63
N PRO A 6 -6.04 -7.71 29.92
CA PRO A 6 -6.41 -8.77 30.86
C PRO A 6 -7.91 -8.95 31.07
N ASN A 7 -8.71 -7.88 30.99
CA ASN A 7 -10.16 -7.98 31.15
C ASN A 7 -10.82 -8.63 29.92
N THR A 8 -10.23 -8.43 28.74
CA THR A 8 -10.63 -9.11 27.52
C THR A 8 -10.41 -10.62 27.64
N VAL A 9 -9.26 -11.04 28.17
CA VAL A 9 -8.96 -12.46 28.41
C VAL A 9 -9.94 -13.08 29.42
N LYS A 10 -10.23 -12.39 30.54
CA LYS A 10 -11.21 -12.85 31.55
C LYS A 10 -12.62 -13.00 30.97
N LYS A 11 -13.05 -12.06 30.11
CA LYS A 11 -14.35 -12.10 29.46
C LYS A 11 -14.52 -13.34 28.58
N TYR A 12 -13.50 -13.69 27.79
CA TYR A 12 -13.57 -14.85 26.90
C TYR A 12 -13.36 -16.17 27.65
N ALA A 13 -12.52 -16.22 28.68
CA ALA A 13 -12.38 -17.40 29.54
C ALA A 13 -13.71 -17.78 30.20
N ARG A 14 -14.47 -16.79 30.71
CA ARG A 14 -15.82 -17.00 31.27
C ARG A 14 -16.82 -17.47 30.22
N LYS A 15 -16.72 -16.97 28.99
CA LYS A 15 -17.59 -17.39 27.88
C LYS A 15 -17.30 -18.83 27.44
N LEU A 16 -16.07 -19.29 27.63
CA LEU A 16 -15.61 -20.64 27.29
C LEU A 16 -15.70 -21.62 28.47
N GLY A 17 -16.23 -21.19 29.63
CA GLY A 17 -16.40 -22.04 30.80
C GLY A 17 -15.09 -22.50 31.46
N LEU A 18 -13.97 -21.83 31.17
CA LEU A 18 -12.67 -22.21 31.71
C LEU A 18 -12.51 -21.69 33.13
N ALA A 19 -12.17 -22.58 34.07
CA ALA A 19 -11.83 -22.22 35.44
C ALA A 19 -10.50 -21.44 35.43
N THR A 20 -10.53 -20.20 35.90
CA THR A 20 -9.32 -19.37 35.98
C THR A 20 -8.92 -19.11 37.43
N TYR A 21 -7.74 -19.58 37.82
CA TYR A 21 -7.18 -19.42 39.16
C TYR A 21 -6.29 -18.18 39.22
N TRP A 22 -6.92 -17.00 39.29
CA TRP A 22 -6.20 -15.74 39.49
C TRP A 22 -6.18 -15.39 40.97
N LYS A 23 -4.98 -15.31 41.55
CA LYS A 23 -4.78 -14.96 42.96
C LYS A 23 -5.28 -13.53 43.22
N LYS A 24 -6.22 -13.41 44.16
CA LYS A 24 -6.86 -12.18 44.62
C LYS A 24 -5.80 -11.32 45.33
N GLY A 25 -5.55 -10.11 44.83
CA GLY A 25 -4.90 -9.05 45.62
C GLY A 25 -5.98 -8.35 46.43
N ASN A 26 -5.80 -8.34 47.75
CA ASN A 26 -6.76 -7.93 48.78
C ASN A 26 -7.52 -6.62 48.46
N ASN A 27 -8.84 -6.75 48.33
CA ASN A 27 -9.82 -6.11 49.21
C ASN A 27 -11.12 -6.91 49.09
N ASP A 28 -11.38 -7.72 50.11
CA ASP A 28 -12.69 -8.31 50.42
C ASP A 28 -13.71 -7.17 50.64
N ASP A 29 -14.99 -7.28 50.26
CA ASP A 29 -15.89 -8.30 50.80
C ASP A 29 -16.76 -9.05 49.77
N ASN A 30 -16.73 -10.37 49.99
CA ASN A 30 -17.79 -11.37 49.95
C ASN A 30 -18.83 -11.45 48.81
N GLU A 31 -18.72 -12.61 48.18
CA GLU A 31 -19.65 -13.32 47.33
C GLU A 31 -20.98 -13.58 48.07
N SER A 32 -22.09 -13.20 47.44
CA SER A 32 -23.42 -13.73 47.74
C SER A 32 -24.20 -13.80 46.45
N LEU A 33 -24.50 -15.02 46.01
CA LEU A 33 -25.48 -15.33 44.99
C LEU A 33 -26.85 -14.83 45.48
N VAL A 34 -27.21 -13.61 45.10
CA VAL A 34 -28.58 -13.10 45.30
C VAL A 34 -29.03 -12.42 44.02
N ASN A 35 -30.08 -12.99 43.43
CA ASN A 35 -30.92 -12.34 42.43
C ASN A 35 -31.24 -10.92 42.88
N TYR A 36 -30.68 -9.92 42.20
CA TYR A 36 -31.02 -8.52 42.46
C TYR A 36 -31.68 -7.94 41.22
N SER A 37 -32.99 -8.18 41.13
CA SER A 37 -33.92 -7.20 40.60
C SER A 37 -33.71 -5.88 41.37
N LYS A 38 -32.75 -5.05 40.94
CA LYS A 38 -32.47 -3.77 41.58
C LYS A 38 -33.45 -2.77 41.03
N GLY A 39 -34.64 -2.72 41.65
CA GLY A 39 -35.51 -1.56 41.60
C GLY A 39 -34.65 -0.32 41.81
N ALA A 40 -34.68 0.57 40.83
CA ALA A 40 -33.91 1.80 40.86
C ALA A 40 -34.32 2.62 42.09
N SER A 41 -33.35 2.89 42.95
CA SER A 41 -33.51 3.83 44.06
C SER A 41 -33.80 5.22 43.50
N GLY A 42 -34.73 5.96 44.11
CA GLY A 42 -35.19 7.28 43.66
C GLY A 42 -34.07 8.30 43.39
N ASN A 43 -32.88 8.08 43.96
CA ASN A 43 -31.71 8.95 43.76
C ASN A 43 -30.99 8.72 42.41
N ASP A 44 -31.10 7.53 41.82
CA ASP A 44 -30.44 7.18 40.56
C ASP A 44 -31.19 7.74 39.34
N TYR A 45 -32.51 7.90 39.45
CA TYR A 45 -33.33 8.60 38.44
C TYR A 45 -32.95 10.08 38.33
N ASN A 46 -32.80 10.76 39.47
CA ASN A 46 -32.47 12.19 39.52
C ASN A 46 -31.09 12.49 38.89
N LYS A 47 -30.13 11.57 39.09
CA LYS A 47 -28.81 11.67 38.45
C LYS A 47 -28.88 11.39 36.95
N ARG A 48 -29.62 10.36 36.50
CA ARG A 48 -29.78 10.08 35.07
C ARG A 48 -30.42 11.26 34.34
N ASP A 49 -31.48 11.83 34.89
CA ASP A 49 -32.21 12.93 34.25
C ASP A 49 -31.39 14.23 34.22
N THR A 50 -30.56 14.48 35.23
CA THR A 50 -29.57 15.57 35.20
C THR A 50 -28.59 15.39 34.04
N TYR A 51 -27.97 14.22 33.90
CA TYR A 51 -26.98 13.95 32.83
C TYR A 51 -27.65 13.94 31.44
N ARG A 52 -28.88 13.48 31.33
CA ARG A 52 -29.68 13.60 30.09
C ARG A 52 -29.90 15.07 29.73
N SER A 53 -30.29 15.89 30.69
CA SER A 53 -30.53 17.32 30.49
C SER A 53 -29.26 18.06 30.08
N GLU A 54 -28.12 17.75 30.71
CA GLU A 54 -26.81 18.28 30.33
C GLU A 54 -26.43 17.88 28.89
N TRP A 55 -26.70 16.63 28.50
CA TRP A 55 -26.43 16.14 27.15
C TRP A 55 -27.30 16.84 26.10
N ILE A 56 -28.59 17.04 26.37
CA ILE A 56 -29.48 17.81 25.50
C ILE A 56 -29.05 19.28 25.41
N SER A 57 -28.64 19.89 26.53
CA SER A 57 -28.10 21.26 26.54
C SER A 57 -26.82 21.37 25.70
N LEU A 58 -25.92 20.39 25.81
CA LEU A 58 -24.71 20.31 25.01
C LEU A 58 -25.02 20.23 23.52
N LEU A 59 -26.07 19.52 23.12
CA LEU A 59 -26.54 19.46 21.73
C LEU A 59 -27.10 20.80 21.25
N LYS A 60 -27.98 21.43 22.04
CA LYS A 60 -28.60 22.71 21.70
C LYS A 60 -27.57 23.83 21.54
N ASN A 61 -26.55 23.85 22.39
CA ASN A 61 -25.48 24.85 22.35
C ASN A 61 -24.45 24.59 21.24
N ASN A 62 -24.50 23.43 20.58
CA ASN A 62 -23.53 23.03 19.56
C ASN A 62 -24.21 22.44 18.32
N PRO A 63 -25.07 23.21 17.63
CA PRO A 63 -25.71 22.73 16.40
C PRO A 63 -24.65 22.38 15.36
N GLY A 64 -24.80 21.21 14.72
CA GLY A 64 -23.91 20.75 13.65
C GLY A 64 -22.69 19.92 14.08
N LYS A 65 -22.36 19.85 15.37
CA LYS A 65 -21.26 18.98 15.85
C LYS A 65 -21.67 17.51 15.84
N CYS A 66 -20.74 16.63 15.47
CA CYS A 66 -20.97 15.19 15.47
C CYS A 66 -20.80 14.60 16.88
N LYS A 67 -21.35 13.40 17.09
CA LYS A 67 -21.26 12.66 18.36
C LYS A 67 -19.83 12.54 18.91
N THR A 68 -18.83 12.41 18.03
CA THR A 68 -17.41 12.32 18.42
C THR A 68 -16.90 13.64 18.98
N GLU A 69 -17.26 14.77 18.35
CA GLU A 69 -16.85 16.11 18.81
C GLU A 69 -17.52 16.45 20.14
N LEU A 70 -18.81 16.16 20.28
CA LEU A 70 -19.56 16.35 21.53
C LEU A 70 -18.98 15.50 22.68
N ARG A 71 -18.58 14.26 22.38
CA ARG A 71 -17.86 13.40 23.34
C ARG A 71 -16.55 14.05 23.81
N GLN A 72 -15.81 14.72 22.92
CA GLN A 72 -14.56 15.36 23.32
C GLN A 72 -14.80 16.59 24.20
N MET A 73 -15.92 17.30 23.99
CA MET A 73 -16.29 18.49 24.75
C MET A 73 -16.68 18.17 26.19
N ASN A 74 -17.36 17.05 26.43
CA ASN A 74 -17.60 16.57 27.78
C ASN A 74 -17.45 15.04 27.90
N LYS A 75 -16.18 14.63 28.08
CA LYS A 75 -15.79 13.21 28.18
C LYS A 75 -16.42 12.51 29.38
N ALA A 76 -16.51 13.20 30.51
CA ALA A 76 -17.04 12.65 31.76
C ALA A 76 -18.54 12.35 31.63
N LEU A 77 -19.32 13.33 31.17
CA LEU A 77 -20.75 13.19 30.86
C LEU A 77 -21.02 12.06 29.88
N PHE A 78 -20.30 12.05 28.75
CA PHE A 78 -20.45 11.00 27.74
C PHE A 78 -20.12 9.61 28.30
N THR A 79 -19.03 9.50 29.07
CA THR A 79 -18.59 8.21 29.64
C THR A 79 -19.60 7.69 30.65
N TRP A 80 -20.19 8.56 31.46
CA TRP A 80 -21.22 8.19 32.42
C TRP A 80 -22.50 7.71 31.73
N LEU A 81 -23.03 8.48 30.77
CA LEU A 81 -24.21 8.08 29.99
C LEU A 81 -23.97 6.81 29.18
N TYR A 82 -22.77 6.64 28.61
CA TYR A 82 -22.44 5.43 27.86
C TYR A 82 -22.45 4.15 28.72
N ARG A 83 -22.11 4.27 30.01
CA ARG A 83 -22.07 3.14 30.96
C ARG A 83 -23.44 2.84 31.56
N ASN A 84 -24.22 3.87 31.85
CA ASN A 84 -25.44 3.76 32.66
C ASN A 84 -26.75 3.94 31.85
N ASP A 85 -26.70 4.55 30.66
CA ASP A 85 -27.87 4.88 29.86
C ASP A 85 -27.57 4.93 28.34
N ARG A 86 -27.01 3.81 27.86
CA ARG A 86 -26.39 3.72 26.53
C ARG A 86 -27.40 3.86 25.39
N GLU A 87 -28.58 3.27 25.53
CA GLU A 87 -29.61 3.29 24.49
C GLU A 87 -30.16 4.71 24.32
N TRP A 88 -30.51 5.36 25.43
CA TRP A 88 -30.94 6.75 25.41
C TRP A 88 -29.87 7.66 24.79
N LEU A 89 -28.60 7.51 25.18
CA LEU A 89 -27.49 8.29 24.60
C LEU A 89 -27.38 8.08 23.09
N ASN A 90 -27.57 6.87 22.59
CA ASN A 90 -27.52 6.58 21.16
C ASN A 90 -28.69 7.20 20.40
N ASN A 91 -29.90 7.11 20.96
CA ASN A 91 -31.11 7.67 20.36
C ASN A 91 -31.12 9.20 20.38
N ASN A 92 -30.45 9.80 21.37
CA ASN A 92 -30.35 11.25 21.55
C ASN A 92 -28.96 11.78 21.15
N SER A 93 -28.28 11.16 20.19
CA SER A 93 -27.03 11.68 19.61
C SER A 93 -27.14 11.84 18.10
N PRO A 94 -26.40 12.79 17.49
CA PRO A 94 -26.30 12.90 16.04
C PRO A 94 -25.85 11.58 15.43
N VAL A 95 -26.61 11.11 14.44
CA VAL A 95 -26.26 9.90 13.68
C VAL A 95 -24.96 10.17 12.93
N LYS A 96 -24.02 9.22 13.00
CA LYS A 96 -22.78 9.30 12.24
C LYS A 96 -23.12 9.31 10.74
N LYS A 97 -22.98 10.44 10.06
CA LYS A 97 -22.96 10.47 8.59
C LYS A 97 -21.77 9.59 8.17
N ARG A 98 -22.05 8.50 7.46
CA ARG A 98 -20.97 7.71 6.84
C ARG A 98 -20.34 8.63 5.81
N VAL A 99 -19.10 9.06 6.06
CA VAL A 99 -18.28 9.66 5.02
C VAL A 99 -17.98 8.50 4.08
N ASN A 100 -18.69 8.44 2.96
CA ASN A 100 -18.21 7.66 1.84
C ASN A 100 -16.92 8.33 1.42
N ASN A 101 -15.77 7.81 1.88
CA ASN A 101 -14.50 8.02 1.20
C ASN A 101 -14.65 7.33 -0.17
N GLY A 102 -15.39 7.98 -1.06
CA GLY A 102 -15.43 7.62 -2.46
C GLY A 102 -14.03 7.86 -2.97
N TYR A 103 -13.17 6.84 -2.89
CA TYR A 103 -12.05 6.75 -3.79
C TYR A 103 -12.64 7.01 -5.16
N ALA A 104 -12.29 8.17 -5.76
CA ALA A 104 -12.73 8.50 -7.11
C ALA A 104 -12.46 7.26 -7.96
N ARG A 105 -13.53 6.69 -8.52
CA ARG A 105 -13.46 5.44 -9.28
C ARG A 105 -12.47 5.72 -10.41
N VAL A 106 -11.27 5.16 -10.32
CA VAL A 106 -10.21 5.40 -11.30
C VAL A 106 -10.74 4.97 -12.66
N ASP A 107 -10.80 5.91 -13.60
CA ASP A 107 -11.04 5.60 -14.99
C ASP A 107 -9.77 4.94 -15.56
N TRP A 108 -9.86 3.63 -15.75
CA TRP A 108 -8.73 2.83 -16.20
C TRP A 108 -8.40 3.06 -17.68
N ASP A 109 -9.35 3.45 -18.53
CA ASP A 109 -9.07 3.70 -19.95
C ASP A 109 -8.30 5.02 -20.13
N ILE A 110 -8.71 6.08 -19.42
CA ILE A 110 -7.98 7.35 -19.40
C ILE A 110 -6.57 7.12 -18.82
N ARG A 111 -6.50 6.41 -17.69
CA ARG A 111 -5.21 6.11 -17.03
C ARG A 111 -4.29 5.30 -17.95
N ASP A 112 -4.81 4.31 -18.67
CA ASP A 112 -4.03 3.49 -19.60
C ASP A 112 -3.43 4.33 -20.73
N LYS A 113 -4.23 5.23 -21.33
CA LYS A 113 -3.74 6.18 -22.35
C LYS A 113 -2.62 7.07 -21.82
N GLU A 114 -2.78 7.65 -20.63
CA GLU A 114 -1.77 8.51 -20.00
C GLU A 114 -0.46 7.77 -19.69
N ILE A 115 -0.57 6.53 -19.18
CA ILE A 115 0.61 5.72 -18.86
C ILE A 115 1.31 5.29 -20.13
N LEU A 116 0.57 4.85 -21.15
CA LEU A 116 1.14 4.46 -22.44
C LEU A 116 2.02 5.57 -23.01
N ALA A 117 1.52 6.80 -23.09
CA ALA A 117 2.29 7.93 -23.61
C ALA A 117 3.60 8.18 -22.84
N LYS A 118 3.57 8.06 -21.50
CA LYS A 118 4.77 8.18 -20.65
C LYS A 118 5.76 7.04 -20.90
N VAL A 119 5.26 5.82 -21.05
CA VAL A 119 6.07 4.63 -21.29
C VAL A 119 6.73 4.71 -22.67
N GLU A 120 6.00 5.08 -23.71
CA GLU A 120 6.52 5.26 -25.07
C GLU A 120 7.62 6.31 -25.12
N GLY A 121 7.38 7.49 -24.52
CA GLY A 121 8.37 8.55 -24.44
C GLY A 121 9.66 8.11 -23.71
N LEU A 122 9.52 7.38 -22.60
CA LEU A 122 10.68 6.86 -21.87
C LEU A 122 11.44 5.81 -22.68
N VAL A 123 10.74 4.86 -23.30
CA VAL A 123 11.36 3.79 -24.10
C VAL A 123 12.14 4.37 -25.28
N LYS A 124 11.55 5.35 -25.97
CA LYS A 124 12.23 6.10 -27.04
C LYS A 124 13.53 6.74 -26.52
N ASN A 125 13.47 7.47 -25.41
CA ASN A 125 14.66 8.09 -24.80
C ASN A 125 15.73 7.05 -24.39
N MET A 126 15.33 5.86 -23.95
CA MET A 126 16.25 4.77 -23.61
C MET A 126 16.88 4.09 -24.83
N LEU A 127 16.21 4.12 -25.98
CA LEU A 127 16.74 3.60 -27.25
C LEU A 127 17.68 4.60 -27.92
N ASP A 128 17.33 5.88 -27.90
CA ASP A 128 18.08 6.96 -28.55
C ASP A 128 19.31 7.42 -27.73
N SER A 129 19.47 6.92 -26.50
CA SER A 129 20.58 7.32 -25.64
C SER A 129 21.93 6.83 -26.17
N LYS A 130 22.91 7.74 -26.26
CA LYS A 130 24.32 7.42 -26.55
C LYS A 130 25.05 6.77 -25.37
N LYS A 131 24.43 6.75 -24.18
CA LYS A 131 25.02 6.13 -22.98
C LYS A 131 24.96 4.61 -23.08
N LYS A 132 25.65 3.93 -22.15
CA LYS A 132 25.59 2.47 -22.03
C LYS A 132 24.12 2.00 -21.96
N PRO A 133 23.71 1.05 -22.83
CA PRO A 133 22.33 0.61 -22.89
C PRO A 133 21.81 0.09 -21.55
N GLU A 134 20.61 0.53 -21.21
CA GLU A 134 19.83 0.03 -20.08
C GLU A 134 18.79 -0.98 -20.58
N ARG A 135 18.59 -2.07 -19.83
CA ARG A 135 17.61 -3.08 -20.20
C ARG A 135 16.20 -2.51 -20.15
N ILE A 136 15.46 -2.67 -21.23
CA ILE A 136 14.03 -2.37 -21.29
C ILE A 136 13.29 -3.53 -20.61
N SER A 137 12.79 -3.27 -19.41
CA SER A 137 11.96 -4.20 -18.65
C SER A 137 10.86 -3.44 -17.92
N ILE A 138 9.74 -4.13 -17.64
CA ILE A 138 8.59 -3.55 -16.95
C ILE A 138 9.00 -2.92 -15.61
N SER A 139 9.83 -3.64 -14.84
CA SER A 139 10.32 -3.15 -13.54
C SER A 139 11.20 -1.91 -13.69
N ARG A 140 12.09 -1.87 -14.70
CA ARG A 140 12.98 -0.72 -14.93
C ARG A 140 12.20 0.51 -15.37
N ILE A 141 11.26 0.34 -16.30
CA ILE A 141 10.36 1.39 -16.77
C ILE A 141 9.54 1.93 -15.61
N GLY A 142 8.88 1.05 -14.84
CA GLY A 142 8.09 1.42 -13.68
C GLY A 142 8.91 2.18 -12.63
N SER A 143 10.18 1.80 -12.43
CA SER A 143 11.08 2.47 -11.49
C SER A 143 11.46 3.88 -11.97
N LYS A 144 11.82 4.04 -13.26
CA LYS A 144 12.18 5.35 -13.83
C LYS A 144 11.02 6.33 -13.87
N LEU A 145 9.79 5.83 -14.06
CA LEU A 145 8.57 6.65 -14.06
C LEU A 145 7.95 6.85 -12.66
N GLY A 146 8.47 6.21 -11.61
CA GLY A 146 7.88 6.27 -10.27
C GLY A 146 6.52 5.56 -10.15
N ILE A 147 6.18 4.67 -11.08
CA ILE A 147 4.89 3.96 -11.16
C ILE A 147 5.04 2.44 -11.00
N ARG A 148 6.14 1.97 -10.41
CA ARG A 148 6.42 0.53 -10.27
C ARG A 148 5.28 -0.25 -9.63
N ALA A 149 4.76 0.22 -8.50
CA ALA A 149 3.66 -0.45 -7.79
C ALA A 149 2.38 -0.52 -8.64
N LEU A 150 2.14 0.47 -9.50
CA LEU A 150 0.99 0.50 -10.40
C LEU A 150 1.11 -0.57 -11.48
N LEU A 151 2.29 -0.69 -12.11
CA LEU A 151 2.54 -1.74 -13.11
C LEU A 151 2.56 -3.13 -12.46
N GLU A 152 3.11 -3.30 -11.26
CA GLU A 152 3.13 -4.62 -10.60
C GLU A 152 1.72 -5.08 -10.18
N LYS A 153 0.87 -4.18 -9.69
CA LYS A 153 -0.45 -4.55 -9.13
C LYS A 153 -1.61 -4.47 -10.11
N HIS A 154 -1.49 -3.64 -11.15
CA HIS A 154 -2.64 -3.24 -11.96
C HIS A 154 -2.39 -3.26 -13.48
N LEU A 155 -1.29 -3.86 -13.96
CA LEU A 155 -1.03 -3.96 -15.40
C LEU A 155 -2.12 -4.69 -16.18
N ASN A 156 -2.85 -5.61 -15.55
CA ASN A 156 -4.03 -6.26 -16.14
C ASN A 156 -5.18 -5.28 -16.45
N LYS A 157 -5.20 -4.10 -15.83
CA LYS A 157 -6.18 -3.03 -16.09
C LYS A 157 -5.66 -1.99 -17.08
N LEU A 158 -4.47 -2.18 -17.63
CA LEU A 158 -3.80 -1.28 -18.57
C LEU A 158 -3.48 -2.04 -19.87
N PRO A 159 -4.50 -2.51 -20.62
CA PRO A 159 -4.28 -3.40 -21.76
C PRO A 159 -3.39 -2.81 -22.86
N ARG A 160 -3.51 -1.51 -23.16
CA ARG A 160 -2.70 -0.85 -24.20
C ARG A 160 -1.25 -0.72 -23.75
N THR A 161 -1.03 -0.24 -22.53
CA THR A 161 0.30 -0.17 -21.92
C THR A 161 0.95 -1.56 -21.85
N LYS A 162 0.19 -2.58 -21.45
CA LYS A 162 0.68 -3.96 -21.36
C LYS A 162 1.12 -4.48 -22.72
N ALA A 163 0.29 -4.33 -23.75
CA ALA A 163 0.61 -4.77 -25.11
C ALA A 163 1.90 -4.11 -25.61
N TYR A 164 2.04 -2.79 -25.43
CA TYR A 164 3.25 -2.08 -25.81
C TYR A 164 4.48 -2.54 -25.03
N LEU A 165 4.38 -2.68 -23.70
CA LEU A 165 5.48 -3.18 -22.87
C LEU A 165 5.91 -4.59 -23.29
N ASP A 166 4.96 -5.46 -23.65
CA ASP A 166 5.25 -6.80 -24.11
C ASP A 166 5.93 -6.82 -25.49
N SER A 167 5.63 -5.86 -26.37
CA SER A 167 6.29 -5.74 -27.68
C SER A 167 7.70 -5.15 -27.61
N VAL A 168 8.02 -4.34 -26.60
CA VAL A 168 9.32 -3.64 -26.51
C VAL A 168 10.27 -4.19 -25.44
N LYS A 169 9.81 -5.03 -24.52
CA LYS A 169 10.67 -5.58 -23.46
C LYS A 169 11.82 -6.40 -24.06
N ASP A 170 13.03 -6.18 -23.56
CA ASP A 170 14.20 -6.91 -24.03
C ASP A 170 14.19 -8.37 -23.54
N SER A 171 14.38 -9.31 -24.46
CA SER A 171 14.91 -10.62 -24.10
C SER A 171 16.33 -10.48 -23.54
N GLY A 172 16.81 -11.53 -22.86
CA GLY A 172 18.21 -11.54 -22.40
C GLY A 172 19.20 -11.39 -23.56
N ARG A 173 18.86 -11.95 -24.73
CA ARG A 173 19.67 -11.89 -25.96
C ARG A 173 19.68 -10.48 -26.54
N ASP A 174 18.52 -9.86 -26.73
CA ASP A 174 18.42 -8.53 -27.36
C ASP A 174 19.16 -7.47 -26.54
N PHE A 175 19.04 -7.52 -25.22
CA PHE A 175 19.78 -6.62 -24.33
C PHE A 175 21.31 -6.82 -24.41
N ARG A 176 21.80 -8.05 -24.64
CA ARG A 176 23.22 -8.30 -24.88
C ARG A 176 23.65 -7.72 -26.22
N ILE A 177 22.89 -7.99 -27.29
CA ILE A 177 23.19 -7.49 -28.65
C ILE A 177 23.26 -5.97 -28.66
N ARG A 178 22.30 -5.28 -28.02
CA ARG A 178 22.33 -3.82 -27.89
C ARG A 178 23.62 -3.31 -27.23
N ARG A 179 24.09 -3.99 -26.18
CA ARG A 179 25.34 -3.63 -25.49
C ARG A 179 26.58 -3.92 -26.33
N ILE A 180 26.56 -4.96 -27.17
CA ILE A 180 27.63 -5.25 -28.13
C ILE A 180 27.69 -4.13 -29.17
N LYS A 181 26.56 -3.78 -29.80
CA LYS A 181 26.48 -2.69 -30.77
C LYS A 181 27.00 -1.38 -30.19
N TRP A 182 26.56 -1.02 -28.98
CA TRP A 182 27.10 0.13 -28.26
C TRP A 182 28.60 0.04 -27.99
N ALA A 183 29.10 -1.12 -27.54
CA ALA A 183 30.52 -1.30 -27.26
C ALA A 183 31.39 -1.16 -28.51
N ILE A 184 30.93 -1.67 -29.66
CA ILE A 184 31.61 -1.50 -30.95
C ILE A 184 31.71 -0.01 -31.29
N GLN A 185 30.58 0.71 -31.27
CA GLN A 185 30.54 2.15 -31.58
C GLN A 185 31.46 2.99 -30.68
N GLU A 186 31.54 2.66 -29.39
CA GLU A 186 32.43 3.37 -28.47
C GLU A 186 33.90 3.05 -28.73
N LEU A 187 34.24 1.79 -29.02
CA LEU A 187 35.62 1.40 -29.36
C LEU A 187 36.09 2.05 -30.65
N GLU A 188 35.21 2.20 -31.64
CA GLU A 188 35.51 2.91 -32.89
C GLU A 188 35.80 4.39 -32.65
N LYS A 189 34.97 5.08 -31.86
CA LYS A 189 35.21 6.47 -31.47
C LYS A 189 36.53 6.64 -30.73
N GLU A 190 36.92 5.63 -29.95
CA GLU A 190 38.20 5.58 -29.23
C GLU A 190 39.38 5.18 -30.14
N GLY A 191 39.16 4.87 -31.42
CA GLY A 191 40.20 4.43 -32.35
C GLY A 191 40.77 3.04 -32.05
N GLN A 192 40.06 2.23 -31.26
CA GLN A 192 40.54 0.92 -30.81
C GLN A 192 40.18 -0.19 -31.80
N GLU A 193 41.06 -1.18 -31.92
CA GLU A 193 40.79 -2.39 -32.70
C GLU A 193 39.65 -3.21 -32.08
N LEU A 194 38.74 -3.66 -32.95
CA LEU A 194 37.56 -4.47 -32.63
C LEU A 194 37.91 -5.95 -32.42
N LYS A 195 38.59 -6.25 -31.30
CA LYS A 195 38.79 -7.64 -30.83
C LYS A 195 37.61 -8.10 -29.97
N GLU A 196 37.20 -9.35 -30.15
CA GLU A 196 36.09 -9.96 -29.42
C GLU A 196 36.16 -9.73 -27.89
N TRP A 197 37.28 -10.12 -27.26
CA TRP A 197 37.44 -10.00 -25.81
C TRP A 197 37.26 -8.55 -25.32
N ARG A 198 37.67 -7.57 -26.12
CA ARG A 198 37.59 -6.14 -25.80
C ARG A 198 36.15 -5.65 -25.89
N ILE A 199 35.43 -6.06 -26.93
CA ILE A 199 34.00 -5.77 -27.11
C ILE A 199 33.19 -6.36 -25.95
N LEU A 200 33.41 -7.64 -25.64
CA LEU A 200 32.69 -8.34 -24.56
C LEU A 200 32.96 -7.69 -23.19
N ARG A 201 34.21 -7.28 -22.93
CA ARG A 201 34.58 -6.56 -21.70
C ARG A 201 33.88 -5.21 -21.60
N LYS A 202 33.91 -4.38 -22.67
CA LYS A 202 33.26 -3.06 -22.70
C LYS A 202 31.73 -3.19 -22.54
N ALA A 203 31.12 -4.14 -23.26
CA ALA A 203 29.70 -4.48 -23.17
C ALA A 203 29.29 -5.05 -21.79
N GLY A 204 30.24 -5.60 -21.03
CA GLY A 204 30.00 -6.22 -19.72
C GLY A 204 29.24 -7.55 -19.85
N ILE A 205 29.68 -8.40 -20.77
CA ILE A 205 29.08 -9.71 -21.01
C ILE A 205 29.92 -10.80 -20.34
N ARG A 206 29.27 -11.63 -19.52
CA ARG A 206 29.90 -12.76 -18.83
C ARG A 206 30.07 -13.96 -19.76
N LYS A 207 31.09 -14.79 -19.53
CA LYS A 207 31.41 -15.98 -20.33
C LYS A 207 30.23 -16.91 -20.57
N VAL A 208 29.43 -17.16 -19.54
CA VAL A 208 28.23 -18.02 -19.59
C VAL A 208 27.16 -17.60 -20.61
N TYR A 209 27.26 -16.40 -21.18
CA TYR A 209 26.31 -15.90 -22.17
C TYR A 209 26.90 -15.74 -23.58
N GLN A 210 28.16 -16.15 -23.80
CA GLN A 210 28.89 -15.93 -25.06
C GLN A 210 28.40 -16.83 -26.19
N GLU A 211 28.18 -18.12 -25.94
CA GLU A 211 27.67 -19.06 -26.95
C GLU A 211 26.36 -18.57 -27.60
N ASN A 212 25.48 -17.95 -26.81
CA ASN A 212 24.19 -17.42 -27.28
C ASN A 212 24.27 -16.15 -28.14
N ILE A 213 25.47 -15.57 -28.32
CA ILE A 213 25.70 -14.31 -29.03
C ILE A 213 26.88 -14.36 -30.01
N GLU A 214 27.60 -15.48 -30.08
CA GLU A 214 28.85 -15.63 -30.84
C GLU A 214 28.67 -15.33 -32.32
N ILE A 215 27.72 -16.00 -32.97
CA ILE A 215 27.37 -15.78 -34.39
C ILE A 215 27.03 -14.30 -34.66
N GLU A 216 26.26 -13.67 -33.77
CA GLU A 216 25.89 -12.27 -33.93
C GLU A 216 27.10 -11.34 -33.78
N LEU A 217 27.99 -11.65 -32.83
CA LEU A 217 29.20 -10.88 -32.57
C LEU A 217 30.16 -10.95 -33.76
N GLU A 218 30.37 -12.14 -34.33
CA GLU A 218 31.18 -12.34 -35.52
C GLU A 218 30.61 -11.56 -36.72
N ASN A 219 29.30 -11.67 -36.95
CA ASN A 219 28.63 -10.91 -38.02
C ASN A 219 28.79 -9.39 -37.85
N LEU A 220 28.65 -8.87 -36.62
CA LEU A 220 28.81 -7.44 -36.33
C LEU A 220 30.25 -6.96 -36.50
N ILE A 221 31.24 -7.77 -36.14
CA ILE A 221 32.66 -7.46 -36.38
C ILE A 221 32.97 -7.53 -37.88
N GLY A 222 32.45 -8.54 -38.57
CA GLY A 222 32.64 -8.79 -40.00
C GLY A 222 32.10 -7.64 -40.84
N GLN A 223 30.83 -7.26 -40.65
CA GLN A 223 30.22 -6.12 -41.34
C GLN A 223 31.08 -4.86 -41.21
N ASN A 224 31.65 -4.63 -40.03
CA ASN A 224 32.43 -3.42 -39.77
C ASN A 224 33.82 -3.41 -40.44
N LYS A 225 34.39 -4.58 -40.76
CA LYS A 225 35.65 -4.66 -41.53
C LYS A 225 35.50 -4.26 -43.00
N TYR A 226 34.30 -4.34 -43.56
CA TYR A 226 34.04 -4.05 -44.98
C TYR A 226 33.60 -2.61 -45.26
N PHE A 227 33.41 -1.78 -44.23
CA PHE A 227 33.06 -0.35 -44.35
C PHE A 227 34.21 0.60 -43.98
N LYS A 228 35.44 0.09 -43.86
CA LYS A 228 36.67 0.88 -43.69
C LYS A 228 37.41 1.10 -45.00
#